data_AF-A0A0C3AWG1-F1
#
_entry.id   AF-A0A0C3AWG1-F1
#
_cell.length_a   1.000
_cell.length_b   1.000
_cell.length_c   1.000
_cell.angle_alpha   90.00
_cell.angle_beta   90.00
_cell.angle_gamma   90.00
#
_symmetry.space_group_name_H-M   'P 1'
#
loop_
_entity.id
_entity.type
_entity.pdbx_description
1 polymer ?
#
loop_
_entity_poly.entity_id
_entity_poly.type
_entity_poly.pdbx_seq_one_letter_code
_entity_poly.pdbx_strand_id
1 'polypeptide(L)'
;MSKPDGLQHIKCFISKQIHFYLLLARFTHCICVSGHALDYCDVIDNFVAKNRELRSLELSTADWDAIALVTKWLKSFRSATTQMSTTKCSMLSSTHAIFRGLQEDIRNSLAELPDGAPVKLKTSLMKAHRKLSDYYTKLDESLYYIWSSLLDPRISYQGLLADCGDDISLKSHLELAKERLTAHINELEEFWKLPQEDFENCDPVQWWAGRRAQFPGLSRYARDIFSIPGSAVAVERIFSGGRDTISLRRASLQPETIRTLMLVKQQLRLTQSAIQEI
;
A
#
# COMPACT_ATOMS: atom_id res chain seq x y z
N MET A 1 19.08 -7.48 31.30
CA MET A 1 18.83 -7.72 29.86
C MET A 1 17.33 -7.75 29.62
N SER A 2 16.73 -6.59 29.35
CA SER A 2 15.31 -6.48 29.05
C SER A 2 15.14 -6.53 27.53
N LYS A 3 14.45 -7.54 27.01
CA LYS A 3 13.85 -7.51 25.67
C LYS A 3 12.35 -7.26 25.86
N PRO A 4 11.81 -6.04 25.64
CA PRO A 4 10.34 -5.96 25.58
C PRO A 4 9.71 -4.86 24.70
N ASP A 5 10.24 -4.47 23.53
CA ASP A 5 9.56 -3.42 22.70
C ASP A 5 9.23 -3.84 21.25
N GLY A 6 10.15 -4.49 20.54
CA GLY A 6 9.98 -4.75 19.10
C GLY A 6 8.73 -5.56 18.73
N LEU A 7 8.33 -6.55 19.55
CA LEU A 7 7.17 -7.40 19.28
C LEU A 7 5.83 -6.66 19.45
N GLN A 8 5.74 -5.69 20.37
CA GLN A 8 4.55 -4.85 20.50
C GLN A 8 4.44 -3.85 19.35
N HIS A 9 5.56 -3.25 18.94
CA HIS A 9 5.62 -2.38 17.77
C HIS A 9 5.22 -3.10 16.48
N ILE A 10 5.70 -4.33 16.26
CA ILE A 10 5.30 -5.16 15.10
C ILE A 10 3.81 -5.52 15.14
N LYS A 11 3.24 -5.86 16.31
CA LYS A 11 1.80 -6.13 16.44
C LYS A 11 0.94 -4.90 16.15
N CYS A 12 1.34 -3.73 16.66
CA CYS A 12 0.67 -2.45 16.37
C CYS A 12 0.74 -2.10 14.88
N PHE A 13 1.91 -2.31 14.27
CA PHE A 13 2.15 -2.12 12.85
C PHE A 13 1.25 -2.99 11.97
N ILE A 14 1.18 -4.30 12.23
CA ILE A 14 0.34 -5.24 11.48
C ILE A 14 -1.15 -4.87 11.61
N SER A 15 -1.60 -4.50 12.81
CA SER A 15 -3.00 -4.07 13.05
C SER A 15 -3.37 -2.80 12.26
N LYS A 16 -2.45 -1.84 12.16
CA LYS A 16 -2.65 -0.61 11.38
C LYS A 16 -2.68 -0.89 9.87
N GLN A 17 -1.85 -1.80 9.38
CA GLN A 17 -1.85 -2.18 7.97
C GLN A 17 -3.12 -2.95 7.54
N ILE A 18 -3.70 -3.78 8.40
CA ILE A 18 -4.98 -4.47 8.12
C ILE A 18 -6.09 -3.43 7.90
N HIS A 19 -6.21 -2.43 8.79
CA HIS A 19 -7.20 -1.37 8.64
C HIS A 19 -7.00 -0.51 7.40
N PHE A 20 -5.77 -0.38 6.93
CA PHE A 20 -5.46 0.36 5.71
C PHE A 20 -5.82 -0.44 4.45
N TYR A 21 -5.47 -1.73 4.40
CA TYR A 21 -5.85 -2.58 3.28
C TYR A 21 -7.37 -2.69 3.13
N LEU A 22 -8.12 -2.87 4.23
CA LEU A 22 -9.58 -2.93 4.18
C LEU A 22 -10.20 -1.64 3.62
N LEU A 23 -9.56 -0.49 3.84
CA LEU A 23 -10.00 0.76 3.22
C LEU A 23 -9.72 0.76 1.72
N LEU A 24 -8.51 0.40 1.31
CA LEU A 24 -8.12 0.30 -0.11
C LEU A 24 -8.94 -0.72 -0.89
N ALA A 25 -9.26 -1.87 -0.30
CA ALA A 25 -10.09 -2.91 -0.89
C ALA A 25 -11.52 -2.42 -1.15
N ARG A 26 -12.09 -1.60 -0.25
CA ARG A 26 -13.40 -0.96 -0.47
C ARG A 26 -13.37 0.00 -1.66
N PHE A 27 -12.32 0.81 -1.78
CA PHE A 27 -12.14 1.68 -2.94
C PHE A 27 -11.98 0.90 -4.24
N THR A 28 -11.29 -0.25 -4.21
CA THR A 28 -11.12 -1.13 -5.37
C THR A 28 -12.45 -1.67 -5.89
N HIS A 29 -13.38 -2.05 -5.00
CA HIS A 29 -14.71 -2.49 -5.41
C HIS A 29 -15.51 -1.36 -6.09
N CYS A 30 -15.51 -0.16 -5.51
CA CYS A 30 -16.18 0.99 -6.10
C CYS A 30 -15.66 1.33 -7.51
N ILE A 31 -14.36 1.16 -7.76
CA ILE A 31 -13.75 1.35 -9.08
C ILE A 31 -14.28 0.36 -10.09
N CYS A 32 -14.31 -0.93 -9.73
CA CYS A 32 -14.79 -1.95 -10.66
C CYS A 32 -16.25 -1.72 -11.04
N VAL A 33 -17.09 -1.34 -10.08
CA VAL A 33 -18.51 -1.07 -10.35
C VAL A 33 -18.68 0.18 -11.22
N SER A 34 -18.00 1.28 -10.88
CA SER A 34 -18.12 2.53 -11.64
C SER A 34 -17.47 2.45 -13.03
N GLY A 35 -16.32 1.78 -13.15
CA GLY A 35 -15.67 1.50 -14.44
C GLY A 35 -16.56 0.66 -15.36
N HIS A 36 -17.11 -0.46 -14.86
CA HIS A 36 -18.05 -1.25 -15.64
C HIS A 36 -19.33 -0.47 -15.99
N ALA A 37 -19.84 0.35 -15.07
CA ALA A 37 -21.03 1.17 -15.37
C ALA A 37 -20.77 2.12 -16.56
N LEU A 38 -19.57 2.68 -16.66
CA LEU A 38 -19.16 3.51 -17.80
C LEU A 38 -18.96 2.70 -19.07
N ASP A 39 -18.35 1.51 -18.99
CA ASP A 39 -18.15 0.63 -20.16
C ASP A 39 -19.48 0.18 -20.80
N TYR A 40 -20.55 0.13 -20.00
CA TYR A 40 -21.89 -0.29 -20.42
C TYR A 40 -22.94 0.83 -20.34
N CYS A 41 -22.56 2.11 -20.30
CA CYS A 41 -23.51 3.21 -20.08
C CYS A 41 -24.68 3.21 -21.07
N ASP A 42 -24.41 3.06 -22.37
CA ASP A 42 -25.44 2.99 -23.42
C ASP A 42 -26.41 1.81 -23.23
N VAL A 43 -25.88 0.67 -22.76
CA VAL A 43 -26.67 -0.55 -22.51
C VAL A 43 -27.56 -0.34 -21.28
N ILE A 44 -27.03 0.28 -20.23
CA ILE A 44 -27.76 0.61 -19.00
C ILE A 44 -28.89 1.59 -19.30
N ASP A 45 -28.61 2.67 -20.02
CA ASP A 45 -29.61 3.69 -20.37
C ASP A 45 -30.73 3.08 -21.23
N ASN A 46 -30.38 2.26 -22.23
CA ASN A 46 -31.35 1.54 -23.06
C ASN A 46 -32.21 0.56 -22.23
N PHE A 47 -31.59 -0.16 -21.29
CA PHE A 47 -32.29 -1.08 -20.40
C PHE A 47 -33.27 -0.33 -19.48
N VAL A 48 -32.85 0.76 -18.85
CA VAL A 48 -33.70 1.58 -17.98
C VAL A 48 -34.85 2.20 -18.78
N ALA A 49 -34.58 2.71 -19.98
CA ALA A 49 -35.61 3.28 -20.85
C ALA A 49 -36.70 2.27 -21.25
N LYS A 50 -36.34 0.98 -21.43
CA LYS A 50 -37.29 -0.10 -21.77
C LYS A 50 -38.10 -0.61 -20.59
N ASN A 51 -37.61 -0.45 -19.35
CA ASN A 51 -38.25 -0.99 -18.15
C ASN A 51 -38.92 0.12 -17.34
N ARG A 52 -40.24 0.24 -17.45
CA ARG A 52 -41.02 1.34 -16.83
C ARG A 52 -40.80 1.49 -15.33
N GLU A 53 -40.62 0.39 -14.61
CA GLU A 53 -40.38 0.39 -13.16
C GLU A 53 -39.05 1.03 -12.76
N LEU A 54 -38.09 1.10 -13.69
CA LEU A 54 -36.73 1.62 -13.45
C LEU A 54 -36.58 3.08 -13.88
N ARG A 55 -37.60 3.71 -14.46
CA ARG A 55 -37.51 5.10 -14.98
C ARG A 55 -37.16 6.13 -13.91
N SER A 56 -37.46 5.85 -12.64
CA SER A 56 -37.05 6.71 -11.51
C SER A 56 -35.55 6.67 -11.21
N LEU A 57 -34.81 5.71 -11.80
CA LEU A 57 -33.38 5.49 -11.62
C LEU A 57 -32.56 5.88 -12.86
N GLU A 58 -33.18 6.54 -13.83
CA GLU A 58 -32.51 7.01 -15.05
C GLU A 58 -31.43 8.03 -14.67
N LEU A 59 -30.20 7.78 -15.14
CA LEU A 59 -29.05 8.63 -14.88
C LEU A 59 -29.00 9.74 -15.93
N SER A 60 -28.83 10.98 -15.46
CA SER A 60 -28.62 12.11 -16.36
C SER A 60 -27.19 12.11 -16.90
N THR A 61 -26.94 12.88 -17.97
CA THR A 61 -25.58 13.15 -18.45
C THR A 61 -24.66 13.68 -17.34
N ALA A 62 -25.19 14.54 -16.46
CA ALA A 62 -24.44 15.06 -15.32
C ALA A 62 -24.09 13.97 -14.28
N ASP A 63 -24.94 12.95 -14.13
CA ASP A 63 -24.64 11.81 -13.26
C ASP A 63 -23.52 10.95 -13.87
N TRP A 64 -23.57 10.70 -15.19
CA TRP A 64 -22.52 9.98 -15.90
C TRP A 64 -21.18 10.72 -15.86
N ASP A 65 -21.18 12.04 -16.02
CA ASP A 65 -19.99 12.88 -15.87
C ASP A 65 -19.41 12.80 -14.45
N ALA A 66 -20.28 12.83 -13.43
CA ALA A 66 -19.85 12.66 -12.05
C ALA A 66 -19.27 11.27 -11.79
N ILE A 67 -19.84 10.20 -12.36
CA ILE A 67 -19.31 8.83 -12.27
C ILE A 67 -17.94 8.74 -12.97
N ALA A 68 -17.76 9.38 -14.13
CA ALA A 68 -16.49 9.42 -14.85
C ALA A 68 -15.40 10.13 -14.02
N LEU A 69 -15.72 11.29 -13.43
CA LEU A 69 -14.83 12.01 -12.53
C LEU A 69 -14.46 11.13 -11.31
N VAL A 70 -15.44 10.46 -10.71
CA VAL A 70 -15.20 9.55 -9.57
C VAL A 70 -14.27 8.40 -9.96
N THR A 71 -14.52 7.79 -11.10
CA THR A 71 -13.73 6.67 -11.61
C THR A 71 -12.29 7.11 -11.88
N LYS A 72 -12.07 8.33 -12.41
CA LYS A 72 -10.73 8.88 -12.70
C LYS A 72 -9.83 8.88 -11.47
N TRP A 73 -10.22 9.54 -10.37
CA TRP A 73 -9.35 9.64 -9.19
C TRP A 73 -9.27 8.33 -8.41
N LEU A 74 -10.31 7.50 -8.46
CA LEU A 74 -10.23 6.19 -7.83
C LEU A 74 -9.19 5.29 -8.52
N LYS A 75 -8.87 5.47 -9.81
CA LYS A 75 -7.79 4.71 -10.49
C LYS A 75 -6.45 4.86 -9.75
N SER A 76 -6.13 6.03 -9.20
CA SER A 76 -4.93 6.24 -8.38
C SER A 76 -4.90 5.33 -7.16
N PHE A 77 -6.03 5.18 -6.46
CA PHE A 77 -6.16 4.26 -5.33
C PHE A 77 -5.98 2.79 -5.76
N ARG A 78 -6.51 2.38 -6.91
CA ARG A 78 -6.29 1.02 -7.43
C ARG A 78 -4.82 0.80 -7.78
N SER A 79 -4.17 1.78 -8.41
CA SER A 79 -2.74 1.71 -8.73
C SER A 79 -1.90 1.52 -7.46
N ALA A 80 -2.08 2.41 -6.48
CA ALA A 80 -1.41 2.32 -5.18
C ALA A 80 -1.68 0.98 -4.47
N THR A 81 -2.94 0.52 -4.47
CA THR A 81 -3.30 -0.78 -3.88
C THR A 81 -2.58 -1.91 -4.59
N THR A 82 -2.54 -1.90 -5.92
CA THR A 82 -1.89 -2.95 -6.73
C THR A 82 -0.40 -3.00 -6.42
N GLN A 83 0.27 -1.84 -6.39
CA GLN A 83 1.68 -1.72 -6.06
C GLN A 83 1.98 -2.24 -4.64
N MET A 84 1.23 -1.79 -3.65
CA MET A 84 1.37 -2.18 -2.23
C MET A 84 0.93 -3.63 -1.93
N SER A 85 0.21 -4.26 -2.86
CA SER A 85 -0.23 -5.65 -2.76
C SER A 85 0.80 -6.66 -3.29
N THR A 86 1.90 -6.18 -3.86
CA THR A 86 2.99 -7.04 -4.30
C THR A 86 3.72 -7.63 -3.08
N THR A 87 4.03 -8.93 -3.15
CA THR A 87 4.69 -9.66 -2.05
C THR A 87 6.11 -10.09 -2.39
N LYS A 88 6.58 -9.78 -3.61
CA LYS A 88 7.90 -10.17 -4.10
C LYS A 88 9.00 -9.19 -3.69
N CYS A 89 8.65 -7.92 -3.44
CA CYS A 89 9.61 -6.86 -3.11
C CYS A 89 9.23 -6.19 -1.79
N SER A 90 10.22 -5.62 -1.09
CA SER A 90 9.96 -4.80 0.10
C SER A 90 9.16 -3.56 -0.29
N MET A 91 7.98 -3.40 0.31
CA MET A 91 7.08 -2.28 0.02
C MET A 91 7.19 -1.13 1.03
N LEU A 92 7.84 -1.33 2.20
CA LEU A 92 7.93 -0.29 3.23
C LEU A 92 8.62 0.97 2.70
N SER A 93 9.71 0.81 1.95
CA SER A 93 10.54 1.95 1.48
C SER A 93 9.79 2.88 0.53
N SER A 94 8.80 2.36 -0.19
CA SER A 94 7.94 3.11 -1.10
C SER A 94 6.62 3.58 -0.49
N THR A 95 6.28 3.13 0.73
CA THR A 95 4.96 3.37 1.32
C THR A 95 4.68 4.86 1.51
N HIS A 96 5.63 5.61 2.10
CA HIS A 96 5.48 7.07 2.26
C HIS A 96 5.27 7.78 0.92
N ALA A 97 6.05 7.43 -0.10
CA ALA A 97 5.95 8.01 -1.45
C ALA A 97 4.58 7.73 -2.09
N ILE A 98 4.07 6.50 -1.99
CA ILE A 98 2.76 6.12 -2.52
C ILE A 98 1.64 6.93 -1.84
N PHE A 99 1.69 7.09 -0.52
CA PHE A 99 0.69 7.88 0.21
C PHE A 99 0.74 9.36 -0.16
N ARG A 100 1.94 9.92 -0.30
CA ARG A 100 2.12 11.31 -0.76
C ARG A 100 1.56 11.50 -2.16
N GLY A 101 1.86 10.59 -3.08
CA GLY A 101 1.29 10.58 -4.43
C GLY A 101 -0.24 10.54 -4.41
N LEU A 102 -0.85 9.71 -3.57
CA LEU A 102 -2.31 9.68 -3.42
C LEU A 102 -2.88 10.99 -2.87
N GLN A 103 -2.21 11.64 -1.91
CA GLN A 103 -2.64 12.94 -1.38
C GLN A 103 -2.56 14.03 -2.46
N GLU A 104 -1.49 14.02 -3.26
CA GLU A 104 -1.30 14.91 -4.41
C GLU A 104 -2.41 14.70 -5.45
N ASP A 105 -2.67 13.45 -5.83
CA ASP A 105 -3.70 13.10 -6.81
C ASP A 105 -5.09 13.59 -6.39
N ILE A 106 -5.44 13.48 -5.11
CA ILE A 106 -6.72 13.99 -4.61
C ILE A 106 -6.74 15.52 -4.60
N ARG A 107 -5.62 16.17 -4.27
CA ARG A 107 -5.53 17.65 -4.30
C ARG A 107 -5.70 18.18 -5.72
N ASN A 108 -5.02 17.55 -6.68
CA ASN A 108 -5.17 17.87 -8.10
C ASN A 108 -6.60 17.61 -8.57
N SER A 109 -7.19 16.47 -8.17
CA SER A 109 -8.59 16.16 -8.49
C SER A 109 -9.56 17.18 -7.90
N LEU A 110 -9.28 17.73 -6.71
CA LEU A 110 -10.07 18.81 -6.09
C LEU A 110 -9.91 20.14 -6.84
N ALA A 111 -8.71 20.44 -7.35
CA ALA A 111 -8.42 21.65 -8.09
C ALA A 111 -9.00 21.64 -9.52
N GLU A 112 -9.07 20.46 -10.14
CA GLU A 112 -9.64 20.25 -11.48
C GLU A 112 -11.17 20.17 -11.50
N LEU A 113 -11.85 20.23 -10.34
CA LEU A 113 -13.32 20.16 -10.30
C LEU A 113 -13.95 21.36 -11.02
N PRO A 114 -14.94 21.14 -11.90
CA PRO A 114 -15.73 22.23 -12.48
C PRO A 114 -16.44 23.06 -11.40
N ASP A 115 -16.65 24.36 -11.66
CA ASP A 115 -17.35 25.26 -10.72
C ASP A 115 -18.79 24.79 -10.39
N GLY A 116 -19.43 24.07 -11.32
CA GLY A 116 -20.75 23.47 -11.15
C GLY A 116 -20.74 22.06 -10.54
N ALA A 117 -19.60 21.54 -10.09
CA ALA A 117 -19.50 20.18 -9.59
C ALA A 117 -20.43 19.95 -8.38
N PRO A 118 -21.10 18.78 -8.29
CA PRO A 118 -21.99 18.49 -7.17
C PRO A 118 -21.28 18.65 -5.82
N VAL A 119 -21.91 19.35 -4.87
CA VAL A 119 -21.35 19.58 -3.52
C VAL A 119 -20.98 18.26 -2.82
N LYS A 120 -21.76 17.20 -3.08
CA LYS A 120 -21.49 15.84 -2.59
C LYS A 120 -20.14 15.31 -3.10
N LEU A 121 -19.77 15.57 -4.35
CA LEU A 121 -18.49 15.13 -4.94
C LEU A 121 -17.31 15.82 -4.26
N LYS A 122 -17.37 17.15 -4.14
CA LYS A 122 -16.35 17.94 -3.41
C LYS A 122 -16.20 17.48 -1.96
N THR A 123 -17.32 17.26 -1.27
CA THR A 123 -17.33 16.76 0.12
C THR A 123 -16.70 15.37 0.22
N SER A 124 -16.97 14.48 -0.73
CA SER A 124 -16.42 13.12 -0.75
C SER A 124 -14.90 13.12 -0.96
N LEU A 125 -14.39 13.94 -1.89
CA LEU A 125 -12.94 14.10 -2.11
C LEU A 125 -12.25 14.70 -0.88
N MET A 126 -12.83 15.72 -0.25
CA MET A 126 -12.30 16.26 1.01
C MET A 126 -12.27 15.22 2.14
N LYS A 127 -13.30 14.38 2.24
CA LYS A 127 -13.32 13.27 3.22
C LYS A 127 -12.25 12.22 2.90
N ALA A 128 -12.04 11.89 1.63
CA ALA A 128 -10.99 10.98 1.20
C ALA A 128 -9.59 11.53 1.53
N HIS A 129 -9.34 12.81 1.23
CA HIS A 129 -8.10 13.49 1.58
C HIS A 129 -7.84 13.46 3.09
N ARG A 130 -8.83 13.87 3.91
CA ARG A 130 -8.72 13.82 5.37
C ARG A 130 -8.44 12.42 5.87
N LYS A 131 -9.14 11.42 5.31
CA LYS A 131 -8.92 10.03 5.70
C LYS A 131 -7.50 9.57 5.39
N LEU A 132 -6.94 9.92 4.22
CA LEU A 132 -5.54 9.64 3.91
C LEU A 132 -4.58 10.33 4.86
N SER A 133 -4.82 11.60 5.22
CA SER A 133 -4.03 12.31 6.24
C SER A 133 -4.04 11.56 7.57
N ASP A 134 -5.18 11.04 8.03
CA ASP A 134 -5.24 10.24 9.27
C ASP A 134 -4.34 8.99 9.22
N TYR A 135 -4.23 8.33 8.05
CA TYR A 135 -3.34 7.19 7.90
C TYR A 135 -1.88 7.63 7.80
N TYR A 136 -1.61 8.73 7.12
CA TYR A 136 -0.26 9.29 7.02
C TYR A 136 0.32 9.56 8.41
N THR A 137 -0.45 10.21 9.29
CA THR A 137 -0.05 10.42 10.69
C THR A 137 0.26 9.10 11.42
N LYS A 138 -0.49 8.04 11.13
CA LYS A 138 -0.25 6.71 11.72
C LYS A 138 1.00 6.02 11.19
N LEU A 139 1.42 6.32 9.95
CA LEU A 139 2.68 5.83 9.40
C LEU A 139 3.85 6.50 10.12
N ASP A 140 3.76 7.80 10.38
CA ASP A 140 4.79 8.59 11.07
C ASP A 140 4.97 8.19 12.54
N GLU A 141 4.02 7.49 13.15
CA GLU A 141 4.20 6.90 14.48
C GLU A 141 5.30 5.82 14.51
N SER A 142 5.67 5.25 13.36
CA SER A 142 6.66 4.18 13.26
C SER A 142 7.81 4.54 12.33
N LEU A 143 9.02 4.59 12.91
CA LEU A 143 10.24 4.89 12.14
C LEU A 143 10.59 3.81 11.11
N TYR A 144 10.01 2.61 11.18
CA TYR A 144 10.34 1.51 10.28
C TYR A 144 10.08 1.83 8.81
N TYR A 145 9.08 2.65 8.51
CA TYR A 145 8.81 3.07 7.14
C TYR A 145 9.94 3.97 6.61
N ILE A 146 10.33 4.98 7.37
CA ILE A 146 11.41 5.90 6.99
C ILE A 146 12.76 5.21 7.00
N TRP A 147 13.04 4.37 8.01
CA TRP A 147 14.25 3.55 8.03
C TRP A 147 14.32 2.61 6.84
N SER A 148 13.20 2.04 6.40
CA SER A 148 13.16 1.25 5.17
C SER A 148 13.53 2.09 3.95
N SER A 149 13.08 3.34 3.86
CA SER A 149 13.47 4.25 2.76
C SER A 149 14.94 4.66 2.85
N LEU A 150 15.45 4.95 4.06
CA LEU A 150 16.84 5.34 4.31
C LEU A 150 17.84 4.22 4.02
N LEU A 151 17.40 2.95 4.07
CA LEU A 151 18.20 1.76 3.78
C LEU A 151 17.99 1.22 2.36
N ASP A 152 17.12 1.85 1.56
CA ASP A 152 16.88 1.42 0.18
C ASP A 152 17.99 1.97 -0.72
N PRO A 153 18.82 1.14 -1.36
CA PRO A 153 19.94 1.60 -2.20
C PRO A 153 19.46 2.39 -3.44
N ARG A 154 18.17 2.34 -3.73
CA ARG A 154 17.54 3.05 -4.85
C ARG A 154 17.01 4.43 -4.44
N ILE A 155 17.09 4.79 -3.17
CA ILE A 155 16.57 6.05 -2.64
C ILE A 155 17.72 6.81 -1.98
N SER A 156 18.01 8.02 -2.46
CA SER A 156 19.03 8.87 -1.84
C SER A 156 18.45 9.69 -0.69
N TYR A 157 19.31 9.97 0.30
CA TYR A 157 18.95 10.87 1.41
C TYR A 157 18.53 12.25 0.91
N GLN A 158 19.26 12.78 -0.08
CA GLN A 158 18.98 14.07 -0.70
C GLN A 158 17.62 14.05 -1.42
N GLY A 159 17.26 12.94 -2.08
CA GLY A 159 15.94 12.76 -2.69
C GLY A 159 14.82 12.80 -1.65
N LEU A 160 14.96 12.07 -0.55
CA LEU A 160 13.98 12.10 0.55
C LEU A 160 13.83 13.50 1.16
N LEU A 161 14.94 14.23 1.32
CA LEU A 161 14.92 15.59 1.83
C LEU A 161 14.26 16.57 0.85
N ALA A 162 14.50 16.40 -0.46
CA ALA A 162 13.83 17.17 -1.51
C ALA A 162 12.33 16.88 -1.56
N ASP A 163 11.91 15.63 -1.39
CA ASP A 163 10.51 15.21 -1.36
C ASP A 163 9.73 15.79 -0.17
N CYS A 164 10.42 16.16 0.91
CA CYS A 164 9.82 16.90 2.01
C CYS A 164 9.40 18.33 1.61
N GLY A 165 9.95 18.90 0.53
CA GLY A 165 9.65 20.25 0.07
C GLY A 165 9.95 21.30 1.13
N ASP A 166 8.98 22.17 1.44
CA ASP A 166 9.09 23.18 2.50
C ASP A 166 8.46 22.74 3.83
N ASP A 167 8.02 21.49 3.94
CA ASP A 167 7.37 20.99 5.15
C ASP A 167 8.38 20.77 6.28
N ILE A 168 8.39 21.69 7.25
CA ILE A 168 9.29 21.67 8.42
C ILE A 168 9.06 20.42 9.27
N SER A 169 7.81 19.96 9.39
CA SER A 169 7.46 18.79 10.20
C SER A 169 8.06 17.53 9.58
N LEU A 170 7.93 17.36 8.27
CA LEU A 170 8.50 16.22 7.55
C LEU A 170 10.02 16.20 7.60
N LYS A 171 10.67 17.36 7.39
CA LYS A 171 12.13 17.47 7.52
C LYS A 171 12.60 17.07 8.92
N SER A 172 11.93 17.60 9.96
CA SER A 172 12.27 17.28 11.35
C SER A 172 12.10 15.79 11.65
N HIS A 173 11.07 15.16 11.09
CA HIS A 173 10.82 13.73 11.26
C HIS A 173 11.85 12.85 10.54
N LEU A 174 12.26 13.23 9.32
CA LEU A 174 13.33 12.57 8.56
C LEU A 174 14.68 12.65 9.30
N GLU A 175 15.04 13.83 9.78
CA GLU A 175 16.28 14.05 10.55
C GLU A 175 16.27 13.24 11.86
N LEU A 176 15.16 13.21 12.60
CA LEU A 176 15.01 12.39 13.79
C LEU A 176 15.17 10.89 13.48
N ALA A 177 14.59 10.42 12.37
CA ALA A 177 14.72 9.03 11.94
C ALA A 177 16.18 8.68 11.60
N LYS A 178 16.87 9.59 10.89
CA LYS A 178 18.30 9.48 10.58
C LYS A 178 19.13 9.42 11.86
N GLU A 179 18.98 10.37 12.77
CA GLU A 179 19.74 10.43 14.03
C GLU A 179 19.59 9.13 14.82
N ARG A 180 18.35 8.65 14.95
CA ARG A 180 18.07 7.38 15.66
C ARG A 180 18.69 6.19 14.95
N LEU A 181 18.69 6.13 13.62
CA LEU A 181 19.30 5.02 12.89
C LEU A 181 20.82 5.02 13.04
N THR A 182 21.46 6.19 12.89
CA THR A 182 22.91 6.37 13.06
C THR A 182 23.35 6.02 14.48
N ALA A 183 22.54 6.32 15.50
CA ALA A 183 22.82 5.94 16.88
C ALA A 183 22.90 4.42 17.10
N HIS A 184 22.25 3.62 16.24
CA HIS A 184 22.32 2.15 16.30
C HIS A 184 23.42 1.59 15.39
N ILE A 185 23.74 2.27 14.28
CA ILE A 185 24.62 1.74 13.22
C ILE A 185 25.46 2.86 12.59
N ASN A 186 26.79 2.76 12.76
CA ASN A 186 27.73 3.79 12.30
C ASN A 186 28.08 3.70 10.80
N GLU A 187 27.70 2.62 10.12
CA GLU A 187 28.00 2.37 8.70
C GLU A 187 27.16 3.24 7.74
N LEU A 188 26.13 3.94 8.24
CA LEU A 188 25.12 4.63 7.42
C LEU A 188 25.70 5.76 6.54
N GLU A 189 26.65 6.52 7.08
CA GLU A 189 27.30 7.62 6.38
C GLU A 189 28.25 7.13 5.26
N GLU A 190 28.76 5.89 5.34
CA GLU A 190 29.53 5.27 4.25
C GLU A 190 28.57 4.79 3.14
N PHE A 191 27.46 4.18 3.52
CA PHE A 191 26.43 3.73 2.59
C PHE A 191 25.92 4.87 1.70
N TRP A 192 25.59 6.04 2.25
CA TRP A 192 25.08 7.18 1.48
C TRP A 192 26.11 7.87 0.57
N LYS A 193 27.38 7.47 0.60
CA LYS A 193 28.38 7.92 -0.37
C LYS A 193 28.41 7.06 -1.64
N LEU A 194 27.76 5.90 -1.63
CA LEU A 194 27.64 5.04 -2.79
C LEU A 194 26.68 5.63 -3.83
N PRO A 195 26.89 5.33 -5.12
CA PRO A 195 25.93 5.71 -6.16
C PRO A 195 24.58 5.04 -5.93
N GLN A 196 23.51 5.75 -6.29
CA GLN A 196 22.15 5.24 -6.22
C GLN A 196 21.94 4.15 -7.28
N GLU A 197 21.27 3.07 -6.88
CA GLU A 197 20.89 1.98 -7.78
C GLU A 197 19.55 2.28 -8.47
N ASP A 198 19.25 1.58 -9.56
CA ASP A 198 17.99 1.75 -10.29
C ASP A 198 16.81 0.98 -9.66
N PHE A 199 15.58 1.39 -9.98
CA PHE A 199 14.39 0.70 -9.50
C PHE A 199 14.06 -0.59 -10.26
N GLU A 200 14.56 -0.73 -11.49
CA GLU A 200 14.21 -1.83 -12.39
C GLU A 200 15.11 -3.07 -12.21
N ASN A 201 16.40 -2.89 -11.89
CA ASN A 201 17.39 -3.97 -11.83
C ASN A 201 17.93 -4.22 -10.42
N CYS A 202 17.63 -3.37 -9.43
CA CYS A 202 18.04 -3.57 -8.05
C CYS A 202 16.92 -4.11 -7.15
N ASP A 203 17.13 -5.33 -6.60
CA ASP A 203 16.41 -5.81 -5.42
C ASP A 203 17.20 -5.42 -4.16
N PRO A 204 16.66 -4.52 -3.30
CA PRO A 204 17.32 -4.12 -2.06
C PRO A 204 17.74 -5.29 -1.17
N VAL A 205 16.94 -6.37 -1.12
CA VAL A 205 17.23 -7.52 -0.25
C VAL A 205 18.47 -8.26 -0.75
N GLN A 206 18.57 -8.49 -2.06
CA GLN A 206 19.73 -9.13 -2.67
C GLN A 206 20.96 -8.21 -2.62
N TRP A 207 20.77 -6.91 -2.82
CA TRP A 207 21.83 -5.92 -2.75
C TRP A 207 22.52 -5.91 -1.38
N TRP A 208 21.75 -5.88 -0.29
CA TRP A 208 22.29 -6.00 1.06
C TRP A 208 22.90 -7.36 1.34
N ALA A 209 22.36 -8.44 0.76
CA ALA A 209 22.92 -9.78 0.90
C ALA A 209 24.32 -9.89 0.27
N GLY A 210 24.53 -9.27 -0.91
CA GLY A 210 25.83 -9.23 -1.59
C GLY A 210 26.88 -8.39 -0.84
N ARG A 211 26.45 -7.38 -0.09
CA ARG A 211 27.35 -6.45 0.62
C ARG A 211 27.49 -6.72 2.13
N ARG A 212 27.13 -7.92 2.59
CA ARG A 212 27.25 -8.30 4.02
C ARG A 212 28.67 -8.15 4.59
N ALA A 213 29.69 -8.38 3.77
CA ALA A 213 31.08 -8.23 4.19
C ALA A 213 31.49 -6.75 4.33
N GLN A 214 30.93 -5.88 3.48
CA GLN A 214 31.18 -4.44 3.51
C GLN A 214 30.39 -3.76 4.64
N PHE A 215 29.13 -4.17 4.85
CA PHE A 215 28.20 -3.57 5.79
C PHE A 215 27.57 -4.63 6.72
N PRO A 216 28.33 -5.20 7.67
CA PRO A 216 27.84 -6.28 8.53
C PRO A 216 26.74 -5.84 9.50
N GLY A 217 26.72 -4.57 9.92
CA GLY A 217 25.67 -3.97 10.73
C GLY A 217 24.41 -3.69 9.90
N LEU A 218 24.54 -2.89 8.84
CA LEU A 218 23.39 -2.44 8.04
C LEU A 218 22.72 -3.60 7.31
N SER A 219 23.48 -4.55 6.76
CA SER A 219 22.86 -5.67 6.02
C SER A 219 21.93 -6.52 6.89
N ARG A 220 22.25 -6.70 8.18
CA ARG A 220 21.36 -7.37 9.14
C ARG A 220 20.12 -6.54 9.42
N TYR A 221 20.29 -5.25 9.64
CA TYR A 221 19.19 -4.34 9.96
C TYR A 221 18.24 -4.15 8.78
N ALA A 222 18.78 -3.96 7.58
CA ALA A 222 18.04 -3.86 6.33
C ALA A 222 17.26 -5.14 6.05
N ARG A 223 17.86 -6.32 6.25
CA ARG A 223 17.15 -7.59 6.12
C ARG A 223 15.96 -7.67 7.09
N ASP A 224 16.16 -7.31 8.35
CA ASP A 224 15.11 -7.40 9.36
C ASP A 224 13.97 -6.40 9.07
N ILE A 225 14.29 -5.19 8.59
CA ILE A 225 13.29 -4.19 8.18
C ILE A 225 12.56 -4.59 6.89
N PHE A 226 13.27 -5.03 5.86
CA PHE A 226 12.66 -5.44 4.60
C PHE A 226 11.86 -6.74 4.69
N SER A 227 12.04 -7.51 5.78
CA SER A 227 11.20 -8.66 6.10
C SER A 227 9.82 -8.24 6.64
N ILE A 228 9.64 -6.97 7.01
CA ILE A 228 8.34 -6.44 7.41
C ILE A 228 7.47 -6.31 6.15
N PRO A 229 6.25 -6.89 6.12
CA PRO A 229 5.37 -6.71 4.98
C PRO A 229 4.88 -5.25 4.91
N GLY A 230 4.80 -4.67 3.70
CA GLY A 230 4.23 -3.33 3.50
C GLY A 230 2.71 -3.29 3.47
N SER A 231 2.05 -4.45 3.45
CA SER A 231 0.61 -4.54 3.56
C SER A 231 0.16 -5.88 4.16
N ALA A 232 -1.05 -5.88 4.73
CA ALA A 232 -1.72 -7.11 5.14
C ALA A 232 -2.26 -7.93 3.95
N VAL A 233 -2.12 -7.44 2.70
CA VAL A 233 -2.72 -8.06 1.50
C VAL A 233 -2.24 -9.50 1.33
N ALA A 234 -0.95 -9.75 1.54
CA ALA A 234 -0.36 -11.08 1.42
C ALA A 234 -1.09 -12.09 2.32
N VAL A 235 -1.30 -11.68 3.56
CA VAL A 235 -1.97 -12.47 4.60
C VAL A 235 -3.45 -12.64 4.24
N GLU A 236 -4.13 -11.57 3.82
CA GLU A 236 -5.53 -11.64 3.39
C GLU A 236 -5.74 -12.49 2.14
N ARG A 237 -4.80 -12.53 1.19
CA ARG A 237 -4.84 -13.42 0.01
C ARG A 237 -4.73 -14.88 0.42
N ILE A 238 -3.91 -15.18 1.42
CA ILE A 238 -3.80 -16.54 1.98
C ILE A 238 -5.11 -16.92 2.69
N PHE A 239 -5.70 -16.01 3.47
CA PHE A 239 -6.99 -16.24 4.14
C PHE A 239 -8.17 -16.32 3.17
N SER A 240 -8.20 -15.53 2.10
CA SER A 240 -9.29 -15.54 1.11
C SER A 240 -9.33 -16.85 0.34
N GLY A 241 -8.18 -17.38 -0.07
CA GLY A 241 -8.05 -18.74 -0.62
C GLY A 241 -8.23 -19.86 0.42
N GLY A 242 -8.30 -19.50 1.70
CA GLY A 242 -8.73 -20.38 2.79
C GLY A 242 -10.20 -20.78 2.65
N ARG A 243 -11.07 -19.91 2.12
CA ARG A 243 -12.49 -20.22 1.85
C ARG A 243 -12.68 -21.34 0.83
N ASP A 244 -11.77 -21.46 -0.12
CA ASP A 244 -11.77 -22.58 -1.08
C ASP A 244 -11.28 -23.90 -0.45
N THR A 245 -10.49 -23.80 0.63
CA THR A 245 -9.89 -24.95 1.34
C THR A 245 -10.84 -25.45 2.43
N ILE A 246 -11.53 -24.52 3.09
CA ILE A 246 -12.57 -24.75 4.08
C ILE A 246 -13.91 -24.55 3.36
N SER A 247 -14.33 -25.54 2.56
CA SER A 247 -15.66 -25.45 1.93
C SER A 247 -16.73 -25.24 3.00
N LEU A 248 -17.76 -24.45 2.72
CA LEU A 248 -18.90 -24.21 3.63
C LEU A 248 -19.55 -25.51 4.16
N ARG A 249 -19.36 -26.65 3.47
CA ARG A 249 -19.86 -27.97 3.85
C ARG A 249 -18.94 -28.80 4.75
N ARG A 250 -17.70 -28.36 5.01
CA ARG A 250 -16.74 -28.99 5.93
C ARG A 250 -16.53 -28.15 7.20
N ALA A 251 -17.61 -27.64 7.77
CA ALA A 251 -17.59 -26.74 8.93
C ALA A 251 -17.18 -27.41 10.28
N SER A 252 -16.60 -28.62 10.26
CA SER A 252 -16.21 -29.39 11.46
C SER A 252 -14.69 -29.50 11.67
N LEU A 253 -13.88 -28.75 10.91
CA LEU A 253 -12.43 -28.76 11.12
C LEU A 253 -12.07 -27.92 12.35
N GLN A 254 -11.18 -28.46 13.18
CA GLN A 254 -10.65 -27.71 14.32
C GLN A 254 -9.73 -26.58 13.84
N PRO A 255 -9.63 -25.45 14.58
CA PRO A 255 -8.78 -24.32 14.21
C PRO A 255 -7.33 -24.71 13.92
N GLU A 256 -6.77 -25.67 14.68
CA GLU A 256 -5.41 -26.19 14.49
C GLU A 256 -5.26 -26.90 13.15
N THR A 257 -6.25 -27.71 12.76
CA THR A 257 -6.25 -28.40 11.47
C THR A 257 -6.33 -27.41 10.31
N ILE A 258 -7.17 -26.38 10.45
CA ILE A 258 -7.27 -25.29 9.48
C ILE A 258 -5.91 -24.59 9.32
N ARG A 259 -5.26 -24.23 10.42
CA ARG A 259 -3.95 -23.57 10.40
C ARG A 259 -2.91 -24.42 9.67
N THR A 260 -2.81 -25.71 9.99
CA THR A 260 -1.86 -26.63 9.35
C THR A 260 -2.13 -26.75 7.85
N LEU A 261 -3.39 -26.94 7.45
CA LEU A 261 -3.76 -27.03 6.03
C LEU A 261 -3.39 -25.74 5.26
N MET A 262 -3.66 -24.58 5.84
CA MET A 262 -3.30 -23.30 5.24
C MET A 262 -1.78 -23.14 5.06
N LEU A 263 -0.98 -23.50 6.08
CA LEU A 263 0.48 -23.44 6.02
C LEU A 263 1.05 -24.41 4.97
N VAL A 264 0.59 -25.67 4.96
CA VAL A 264 1.04 -26.68 3.99
C VAL A 264 0.70 -26.26 2.56
N LYS A 265 -0.53 -25.77 2.33
CA LYS A 265 -0.95 -25.26 1.01
C LYS A 265 -0.05 -24.11 0.54
N GLN A 266 0.28 -23.18 1.43
CA GLN A 266 1.17 -22.06 1.09
C GLN A 266 2.59 -22.54 0.78
N GLN A 267 3.13 -23.47 1.58
CA GLN A 267 4.46 -24.03 1.33
C GLN A 267 4.52 -24.76 -0.01
N LEU A 268 3.53 -25.58 -0.33
CA LEU A 268 3.45 -26.28 -1.62
C LEU A 268 3.43 -25.30 -2.80
N ARG A 269 2.67 -24.20 -2.69
CA ARG A 269 2.65 -23.15 -3.72
C ARG A 269 4.03 -22.50 -3.92
N LEU A 270 4.69 -22.10 -2.83
CA LEU A 270 6.03 -21.52 -2.90
C LEU A 270 7.04 -22.49 -3.54
N THR A 271 6.96 -23.77 -3.19
CA THR A 271 7.84 -24.80 -3.74
C THR A 271 7.58 -25.03 -5.23
N GLN A 272 6.31 -25.06 -5.66
CA GLN A 272 5.94 -25.18 -7.08
C GLN A 272 6.42 -23.99 -7.91
N SER A 273 6.27 -22.75 -7.41
CA SER A 273 6.77 -21.57 -8.11
C SER A 273 8.30 -21.58 -8.24
N ALA A 274 9.01 -22.00 -7.20
CA ALA A 274 10.47 -22.12 -7.24
C ALA A 274 10.96 -23.18 -8.26
N ILE A 275 10.19 -24.27 -8.46
CA ILE A 275 10.51 -25.29 -9.47
C ILE A 275 10.24 -24.78 -10.89
N GLN A 276 9.25 -23.91 -11.09
CA GLN A 276 8.91 -23.33 -12.41
C GLN A 276 9.85 -22.20 -12.84
N GLU A 277 10.60 -21.60 -11.91
CA GLU A 277 11.60 -20.57 -12.17
C GLU A 277 13.00 -21.14 -12.45
N ILE A 278 13.17 -22.48 -12.42
CA ILE A 278 14.38 -23.22 -12.82
C ILE A 278 14.23 -23.73 -14.26
#